data_AF-A0AAV8VTI4-F1
#
_entry.id   AF-A0AAV8VTI4-F1
#
_cell.length_a   1.000
_cell.length_b   1.000
_cell.length_c   1.000
_cell.angle_alpha   90.00
_cell.angle_beta   90.00
_cell.angle_gamma   90.00
#
_symmetry.space_group_name_H-M   'P 1'
#
loop_
_entity.id
_entity.type
_entity.pdbx_description
1 polymer ?
#
loop_
_entity_poly.entity_id
_entity_poly.type
_entity_poly.pdbx_seq_one_letter_code
_entity_poly.pdbx_strand_id
1 'polypeptide(L)'
;MFSLQSPNPHQQRLLYIICFCLVKTVSGNYCEFGICEEDQYCCGDNRCCKITVPVWYFWAGVLLIVIAVFVAICLYIGRNKSNNGYKRVLSEEQEAI
;
A
#
# COMPACT_ATOMS: atom_id res chain seq x y z
N MET A 1 9.88 -46.55 -2.51
CA MET A 1 10.28 -46.08 -3.86
C MET A 1 9.05 -45.46 -4.50
N PHE A 2 8.93 -44.13 -4.47
CA PHE A 2 7.85 -43.42 -5.17
C PHE A 2 8.39 -42.99 -6.54
N SER A 3 7.86 -43.62 -7.58
CA SER A 3 8.12 -43.26 -8.98
C SER A 3 7.54 -41.87 -9.24
N LEU A 4 8.40 -40.89 -9.53
CA LEU A 4 7.98 -39.58 -10.02
C LEU A 4 7.45 -39.74 -11.46
N GLN A 5 6.13 -39.71 -11.60
CA GLN A 5 5.42 -39.67 -12.88
C GLN A 5 5.89 -38.43 -13.67
N SER A 6 6.55 -38.67 -14.81
CA SER A 6 6.97 -37.63 -15.76
C SER A 6 5.78 -36.78 -16.22
N PRO A 7 5.83 -35.43 -16.16
CA PRO A 7 4.72 -34.59 -16.60
C PRO A 7 4.63 -34.54 -18.14
N ASN A 8 3.39 -34.67 -18.63
CA ASN A 8 2.94 -34.69 -20.03
C ASN A 8 3.64 -33.65 -20.95
N PRO A 9 4.00 -33.97 -22.22
CA PRO A 9 4.72 -33.04 -23.12
C PRO A 9 3.95 -31.75 -23.46
N HIS A 10 2.61 -31.75 -23.35
CA HIS A 10 1.79 -30.54 -23.47
C HIS A 10 1.84 -29.64 -22.23
N GLN A 11 1.98 -30.23 -21.03
CA GLN A 11 2.12 -29.50 -19.77
C GLN A 11 3.49 -28.82 -19.67
N GLN A 12 4.54 -29.41 -20.23
CA GLN A 12 5.87 -28.79 -20.32
C GLN A 12 5.87 -27.49 -21.14
N ARG A 13 5.13 -27.45 -22.26
CA ARG A 13 5.03 -26.25 -23.10
C ARG A 13 4.29 -25.11 -22.40
N LEU A 14 3.21 -25.43 -21.69
CA LEU A 14 2.43 -24.44 -20.94
C LEU A 14 3.24 -23.85 -19.78
N LEU A 15 3.96 -24.71 -19.04
CA LEU A 15 4.85 -24.27 -17.97
C LEU A 15 5.99 -23.39 -18.51
N TYR A 16 6.56 -23.74 -19.67
CA TYR A 16 7.62 -22.96 -20.32
C TYR A 16 7.11 -21.60 -20.80
N ILE A 17 5.91 -21.54 -21.40
CA ILE A 17 5.28 -20.28 -21.83
C ILE A 17 4.91 -19.43 -20.62
N ILE A 18 4.38 -20.01 -19.54
CA ILE A 18 4.07 -19.30 -18.30
C ILE A 18 5.36 -18.78 -17.63
N CYS A 19 6.42 -19.58 -17.57
CA CYS A 19 7.75 -19.13 -17.13
C CYS A 19 8.27 -18.00 -18.02
N PHE A 20 8.15 -18.11 -19.34
CA PHE A 20 8.61 -17.10 -20.30
C PHE A 20 7.79 -15.80 -20.22
N CYS A 21 6.49 -15.86 -19.93
CA CYS A 21 5.65 -14.70 -19.66
C CYS A 21 5.89 -14.09 -18.26
N LEU A 22 6.26 -14.91 -17.27
CA LEU A 22 6.64 -14.48 -15.91
C LEU A 22 8.04 -13.89 -15.84
N VAL A 23 8.93 -14.29 -16.74
CA VAL A 23 10.13 -13.52 -17.09
C VAL A 23 9.60 -12.28 -17.79
N LYS A 24 9.17 -11.29 -17.00
CA LYS A 24 9.06 -9.92 -17.47
C LYS A 24 10.33 -9.67 -18.25
N THR A 25 10.18 -9.39 -19.53
CA THR A 25 11.26 -8.91 -20.37
C THR A 25 11.83 -7.70 -19.64
N VAL A 26 12.92 -7.90 -18.91
CA VAL A 26 13.88 -6.86 -18.63
C VAL A 26 14.48 -6.57 -19.99
N SER A 27 13.73 -5.80 -20.77
CA SER A 27 14.33 -4.98 -21.81
C SER A 27 15.43 -4.25 -21.08
N GLY A 28 16.68 -4.64 -21.31
CA GLY A 28 17.81 -3.80 -20.96
C GLY A 28 17.65 -2.56 -21.82
N ASN A 29 16.84 -1.61 -21.34
CA ASN A 29 16.72 -0.30 -21.95
C ASN A 29 18.05 0.38 -21.69
N TYR A 30 19.00 0.13 -22.58
CA TYR A 30 20.27 0.82 -22.64
C TYR A 30 19.93 2.32 -22.75
N CYS A 31 20.21 3.05 -21.68
CA CYS A 31 19.87 4.46 -21.55
C CYS A 31 20.78 5.38 -22.40
N GLU A 32 21.81 4.80 -23.02
CA GLU A 32 22.89 5.45 -23.76
C GLU A 32 22.42 6.41 -24.87
N PHE A 33 21.16 6.30 -25.31
CA PHE A 33 20.53 7.17 -26.30
C PHE A 33 19.34 7.98 -25.77
N GLY A 34 19.21 8.14 -24.44
CA GLY A 34 18.15 8.95 -23.83
C GLY A 34 16.75 8.31 -23.88
N ILE A 35 16.69 6.98 -23.98
CA ILE A 35 15.44 6.22 -24.22
C ILE A 35 14.66 5.88 -22.94
N CYS A 36 14.90 6.58 -21.83
CA CYS A 36 14.13 6.37 -20.61
C CYS A 36 12.80 7.12 -20.67
N GLU A 37 11.76 6.57 -20.04
CA GLU A 37 10.46 7.24 -19.89
C GLU A 37 10.63 8.53 -19.05
N GLU A 38 9.69 9.48 -19.17
CA GLU A 38 9.77 10.79 -18.49
C GLU A 38 9.89 10.69 -16.95
N ASP A 39 9.48 9.56 -16.36
CA ASP A 39 9.56 9.27 -14.92
C ASP A 39 10.79 8.42 -14.53
N GLN A 40 11.77 8.27 -15.43
CA GLN A 40 12.94 7.41 -15.26
C GLN A 40 14.26 8.16 -15.50
N TYR A 41 15.29 7.81 -14.73
CA TYR A 41 16.65 8.32 -14.89
C TYR A 41 17.61 7.18 -15.21
N CYS A 42 18.70 7.46 -15.92
CA CYS A 42 19.72 6.43 -16.13
C CYS A 42 20.52 6.17 -14.86
N CYS A 43 20.52 4.92 -14.42
CA CYS A 43 21.32 4.44 -13.30
C CYS A 43 22.30 3.36 -13.79
N GLY A 44 23.19 2.90 -12.89
CA GLY A 44 24.27 1.96 -13.21
C GLY A 44 23.85 0.74 -14.04
N ASP A 45 24.83 0.17 -14.74
CA ASP A 45 24.66 -0.92 -15.73
C ASP A 45 23.83 -0.56 -16.96
N ASN A 46 23.77 0.73 -17.32
CA ASN A 46 23.06 1.22 -18.51
C ASN A 46 21.56 0.85 -18.45
N ARG A 47 20.93 1.04 -17.29
CA ARG A 47 19.52 0.72 -17.04
C ARG A 47 18.73 1.97 -16.68
N CYS A 48 17.46 2.01 -17.07
CA CYS A 48 16.53 3.03 -16.58
C CYS A 48 16.04 2.67 -15.18
N CYS A 49 16.30 3.54 -14.20
CA CYS A 49 15.74 3.49 -12.86
C CYS A 49 14.55 4.43 -12.76
N LYS A 50 13.47 3.98 -12.11
CA LYS A 50 12.35 4.87 -11.81
C LYS A 50 12.76 5.94 -10.81
N ILE A 51 12.29 7.16 -11.04
CA ILE A 51 12.35 8.24 -10.06
C ILE A 51 11.52 7.79 -8.87
N THR A 52 12.20 7.41 -7.78
CA THR A 52 11.53 6.99 -6.55
C THR A 52 10.81 8.17 -5.95
N VAL A 53 9.55 7.97 -5.54
CA VAL A 53 8.83 8.98 -4.76
C VAL A 53 9.68 9.40 -3.56
N PRO A 54 9.85 10.71 -3.29
CA PRO A 54 10.68 11.14 -2.19
C PRO A 54 10.08 10.61 -0.88
N VAL A 55 10.98 10.16 0.01
CA VAL A 55 10.66 9.60 1.34
C VAL A 55 9.73 10.54 2.13
N TRP A 56 9.74 11.83 1.82
CA TRP A 56 8.83 12.83 2.37
C TRP A 56 7.33 12.50 2.20
N TYR A 57 6.93 11.90 1.07
CA TYR A 57 5.53 11.51 0.85
C TYR A 57 5.08 10.40 1.78
N PHE A 58 5.98 9.49 2.16
CA PHE A 58 5.69 8.47 3.16
C PHE A 58 5.38 9.12 4.53
N TRP A 59 6.22 10.05 4.95
CA TRP A 59 6.02 10.79 6.20
C TRP A 59 4.77 11.68 6.18
N ALA A 60 4.43 12.27 5.04
CA ALA A 60 3.19 13.02 4.87
C ALA A 60 1.94 12.14 5.09
N GLY A 61 1.95 10.90 4.57
CA GLY A 61 0.89 9.93 4.81
C GLY A 61 0.76 9.54 6.28
N VAL A 62 1.88 9.30 6.96
CA VAL A 62 1.91 9.01 8.41
C VAL A 62 1.33 10.18 9.21
N LEU A 63 1.73 11.41 8.89
CA LEU A 63 1.25 12.62 9.58
C LEU A 63 -0.28 12.77 9.43
N LEU A 64 -0.81 12.51 8.24
CA LEU A 64 -2.25 12.57 7.97
C LEU A 64 -3.02 11.59 8.88
N ILE A 65 -2.55 10.35 8.99
CA ILE A 65 -3.19 9.34 9.85
C ILE A 65 -3.17 9.77 11.33
N VAL A 66 -2.04 10.30 11.80
CA VAL A 66 -1.92 10.79 13.18
C VAL A 66 -2.91 11.92 13.46
N ILE A 67 -3.05 12.88 12.54
CA ILE A 67 -4.01 13.98 12.67
C ILE A 67 -5.45 13.43 12.67
N ALA A 68 -5.78 12.51 11.77
CA ALA A 68 -7.11 11.91 11.70
C ALA A 68 -7.48 11.18 13.00
N VAL A 69 -6.54 10.41 13.58
CA VAL A 69 -6.72 9.73 14.87
C VAL A 69 -6.89 10.76 15.99
N PHE A 70 -6.07 11.82 16.00
CA PHE A 70 -6.18 12.87 17.01
C PHE A 70 -7.56 13.55 16.98
N VAL A 71 -8.03 13.93 15.78
CA VAL A 71 -9.37 14.50 15.59
C VAL A 71 -10.44 13.52 16.04
N ALA A 72 -10.33 12.23 15.68
CA ALA A 72 -11.29 11.21 16.11
C ALA A 72 -11.35 11.07 17.63
N ILE A 73 -10.19 11.09 18.31
CA ILE A 73 -10.11 11.06 19.79
C ILE A 73 -10.76 12.31 20.39
N CYS A 74 -10.45 13.50 19.86
CA CYS A 74 -11.05 14.75 20.33
C CYS A 74 -12.58 14.74 20.20
N LEU A 75 -13.09 14.27 19.05
CA LEU A 75 -14.54 14.12 18.83
C LEU A 75 -15.15 13.08 19.76
N TYR A 76 -14.47 11.95 19.98
CA TYR A 76 -14.92 10.91 20.91
C TYR A 76 -15.06 11.44 22.33
N ILE A 77 -14.05 12.16 22.83
CA ILE A 77 -14.07 12.77 24.18
C ILE A 77 -15.17 13.84 24.27
N GLY A 78 -15.32 14.68 23.24
CA GLY A 78 -16.37 15.71 23.17
C GLY A 78 -17.78 15.11 23.26
N ARG A 79 -18.03 14.03 22.50
CA ARG A 79 -19.31 13.30 22.55
C ARG A 79 -19.55 12.67 23.92
N ASN A 80 -18.52 12.07 24.52
CA ASN A 80 -18.64 11.46 25.84
C ASN A 80 -18.99 12.49 26.93
N LYS A 81 -18.38 13.69 26.89
CA LYS A 81 -18.68 14.77 27.82
C LYS A 81 -20.14 15.26 27.70
N SER A 82 -20.64 15.37 26.47
CA SER A 82 -22.04 15.76 26.21
C SER A 82 -23.04 14.73 26.73
N ASN A 83 -22.80 13.43 26.47
CA ASN A 83 -23.65 12.35 26.96
C ASN A 83 -23.71 12.28 28.49
N ASN A 84 -22.57 12.45 29.17
CA ASN A 84 -22.52 12.47 30.64
C ASN A 84 -23.22 13.70 31.23
N GLY A 85 -23.20 14.84 30.52
CA GLY A 85 -23.96 16.03 30.90
C GLY A 85 -25.47 15.77 30.87
N TYR A 86 -25.97 15.21 29.78
CA TYR A 86 -27.39 14.85 29.63
C TYR A 86 -27.85 13.86 30.71
N LYS A 87 -27.01 12.85 31.01
CA LYS A 87 -27.31 11.87 32.06
C LYS A 87 -27.52 12.50 33.44
N ARG A 88 -26.78 13.56 33.78
CA ARG A 88 -26.92 14.25 35.08
C ARG A 88 -28.23 15.02 35.18
N VAL A 89 -28.61 15.73 34.12
CA VAL A 89 -29.89 16.47 34.10
C VAL A 89 -31.07 15.51 34.21
N LEU A 90 -31.02 14.36 33.52
CA LEU A 90 -32.08 13.37 33.60
C LEU A 90 -32.24 12.76 34.99
N SER A 91 -31.13 12.55 35.73
CA SER A 91 -31.20 12.09 37.12
C SER A 91 -31.78 13.13 38.08
N GLU A 92 -31.52 14.42 37.86
CA GLU A 92 -32.09 15.49 38.69
C GLU A 92 -33.60 15.64 38.46
N GLU A 93 -34.08 15.46 37.22
CA GLU A 93 -35.51 15.51 36.91
C GLU A 93 -36.29 14.35 37.56
N GLN A 94 -35.65 13.19 37.71
CA GLN A 94 -36.28 11.99 38.28
C GLN A 94 -36.35 11.99 39.82
N GLU A 95 -35.48 12.77 40.49
CA GLU A 95 -35.54 12.99 41.95
C GLU A 95 -36.50 14.11 42.35
N ALA A 96 -36.96 14.93 41.39
CA ALA A 96 -37.86 16.05 41.61
C ALA A 96 -39.36 15.68 41.52
N ILE A 97 -39.69 14.42 41.24
CA ILE A 97 -41.05 13.86 41.14
C ILE A 97 -41.29 12.87 42.28
#